data_AF-A0A1G6T532-F1
#
_entry.id   AF-A0A1G6T532-F1
#
_cell.length_a   1.000
_cell.length_b   1.000
_cell.length_c   1.000
_cell.angle_alpha   90.00
_cell.angle_beta   90.00
_cell.angle_gamma   90.00
#
_symmetry.space_group_name_H-M   'P 1'
#
loop_
_entity.id
_entity.type
_entity.pdbx_description
1 polymer ?
#
loop_
_entity_poly.entity_id
_entity_poly.type
_entity_poly.pdbx_seq_one_letter_code
_entity_poly.pdbx_strand_id
1 'polypeptide(L)'
;MTTHTWIEEAQRLVTTTETTSRGIWTLLAVAGQAAMNLALALPLTEAAGVTLLAMDIRQVQGEIEWIYPDLMTQRPPIAVGMVADHEQDAVKALITDLVAAATARGLQIDPALSTALGLGPGHYLGRGSTR
;
A
#
# COMPACT_ATOMS: atom_id res chain seq x y z
N MET A 1 -7.78 -6.27 -23.50
CA MET A 1 -6.67 -6.49 -22.57
C MET A 1 -7.22 -6.18 -21.18
N THR A 2 -7.34 -7.19 -20.33
CA THR A 2 -8.11 -7.19 -19.07
C THR A 2 -7.25 -6.66 -17.91
N THR A 3 -7.22 -5.34 -17.76
CA THR A 3 -6.49 -4.68 -16.66
C THR A 3 -7.33 -4.58 -15.36
N HIS A 4 -8.65 -4.74 -15.46
CA HIS A 4 -9.60 -4.70 -14.32
C HIS A 4 -9.35 -5.77 -13.23
N THR A 5 -8.81 -6.94 -13.58
CA THR A 5 -8.84 -8.12 -12.70
C THR A 5 -8.05 -7.95 -11.40
N TRP A 6 -6.86 -7.34 -11.45
CA TRP A 6 -6.02 -7.21 -10.25
C TRP A 6 -6.52 -6.09 -9.31
N ILE A 7 -7.13 -5.03 -9.85
CA ILE A 7 -7.72 -3.94 -9.06
C ILE A 7 -8.89 -4.49 -8.24
N GLU A 8 -9.80 -5.23 -8.89
CA GLU A 8 -10.94 -5.87 -8.22
C GLU A 8 -10.48 -6.87 -7.15
N GLU A 9 -9.44 -7.66 -7.44
CA GLU A 9 -8.83 -8.58 -6.46
C GLU A 9 -8.23 -7.81 -5.27
N ALA A 10 -7.48 -6.75 -5.52
CA ALA A 10 -6.88 -5.91 -4.49
C ALA A 10 -7.93 -5.21 -3.63
N GLN A 11 -9.04 -4.75 -4.23
CA GLN A 11 -10.17 -4.18 -3.50
C GLN A 11 -10.80 -5.22 -2.55
N ARG A 12 -10.93 -6.48 -2.99
CA ARG A 12 -11.44 -7.56 -2.11
C ARG A 12 -10.53 -7.78 -0.90
N LEU A 13 -9.21 -7.63 -1.04
CA LEU A 13 -8.29 -7.79 0.08
C LEU A 13 -8.60 -6.84 1.24
N VAL A 14 -9.13 -5.65 0.98
CA VAL A 14 -9.51 -4.69 2.04
C VAL A 14 -10.49 -5.32 3.03
N THR A 15 -11.44 -6.13 2.56
CA THR A 15 -12.48 -6.74 3.40
C THR A 15 -12.18 -8.19 3.79
N THR A 16 -11.42 -8.94 2.97
CA THR A 16 -11.18 -10.37 3.21
C THR A 16 -9.90 -10.66 3.99
N THR A 17 -8.95 -9.72 4.04
CA THR A 17 -7.68 -9.94 4.73
C THR A 17 -7.88 -9.93 6.25
N GLU A 18 -7.35 -10.93 6.92
CA GLU A 18 -7.44 -11.08 8.37
C GLU A 18 -6.74 -9.93 9.12
N THR A 19 -7.24 -9.62 10.33
CA THR A 19 -6.61 -8.64 11.23
C THR A 19 -5.46 -9.30 12.00
N THR A 20 -4.39 -9.63 11.28
CA THR A 20 -3.16 -10.23 11.80
C THR A 20 -1.94 -9.48 11.26
N SER A 21 -0.76 -9.69 11.85
CA SER A 21 0.50 -9.12 11.33
C SER A 21 0.73 -9.49 9.87
N ARG A 22 0.45 -10.76 9.50
CA ARG A 22 0.49 -11.24 8.12
C ARG A 22 -0.49 -10.48 7.22
N GLY A 23 -1.73 -10.31 7.67
CA GLY A 23 -2.74 -9.58 6.90
C GLY A 23 -2.35 -8.11 6.66
N ILE A 24 -1.85 -7.43 7.68
CA ILE A 24 -1.33 -6.06 7.56
C ILE A 24 -0.18 -6.00 6.56
N TRP A 25 0.79 -6.91 6.69
CA TRP A 25 1.92 -6.99 5.77
C TRP A 25 1.45 -7.23 4.32
N THR A 26 0.46 -8.10 4.11
CA THR A 26 -0.14 -8.37 2.79
C THR A 26 -0.75 -7.12 2.17
N LEU A 27 -1.52 -6.33 2.92
CA LEU A 27 -2.14 -5.10 2.42
C LEU A 27 -1.07 -4.07 2.01
N LEU A 28 -0.05 -3.89 2.84
CA LEU A 28 1.08 -3.01 2.55
C LEU A 28 1.89 -3.50 1.35
N ALA A 29 2.07 -4.81 1.19
CA ALA A 29 2.80 -5.37 0.04
C ALA A 29 2.10 -5.06 -1.29
N VAL A 30 0.78 -5.23 -1.31
CA VAL A 30 -0.03 -4.91 -2.49
C VAL A 30 -0.04 -3.40 -2.74
N ALA A 31 -0.19 -2.58 -1.69
CA ALA A 31 -0.17 -1.12 -1.80
C ALA A 31 1.18 -0.60 -2.34
N GLY A 32 2.31 -1.13 -1.83
CA GLY A 32 3.65 -0.75 -2.25
C GLY A 32 3.92 -1.12 -3.71
N GLN A 33 3.51 -2.33 -4.13
CA GLN A 33 3.65 -2.75 -5.52
C GLN A 33 2.75 -1.93 -6.46
N ALA A 34 1.51 -1.63 -6.04
CA ALA A 34 0.59 -0.79 -6.82
C ALA A 34 1.13 0.65 -6.94
N ALA A 35 1.69 1.22 -5.88
CA ALA A 35 2.33 2.53 -5.90
C ALA A 35 3.52 2.55 -6.86
N MET A 36 4.39 1.53 -6.83
CA MET A 36 5.52 1.44 -7.77
C MET A 36 5.04 1.36 -9.22
N ASN A 37 4.07 0.49 -9.51
CA ASN A 37 3.54 0.34 -10.87
C ASN A 37 2.82 1.62 -11.35
N LEU A 38 2.14 2.34 -10.45
CA LEU A 38 1.54 3.64 -10.75
C LEU A 38 2.60 4.70 -11.03
N ALA A 39 3.67 4.77 -10.24
CA ALA A 39 4.76 5.72 -10.45
C ALA A 39 5.41 5.55 -11.84
N LEU A 40 5.54 4.30 -12.31
CA LEU A 40 6.04 4.00 -13.65
C LEU A 40 5.09 4.40 -14.78
N ALA A 41 3.79 4.51 -14.50
CA ALA A 41 2.77 4.92 -15.47
C ALA A 41 2.53 6.44 -15.50
N LEU A 42 3.10 7.20 -14.56
CA LEU A 42 2.88 8.65 -14.43
C LEU A 42 3.96 9.48 -15.15
N PRO A 43 3.63 10.72 -15.56
CA PRO A 43 4.63 11.71 -15.94
C PRO A 43 5.63 11.95 -14.80
N LEU A 44 6.89 12.24 -15.15
CA LEU A 44 7.98 12.39 -14.17
C LEU A 44 7.68 13.40 -13.04
N THR A 45 6.95 14.47 -13.35
CA THR A 45 6.55 15.51 -12.38
C THR A 45 5.62 14.99 -11.29
N GLU A 46 4.83 13.94 -11.58
CA GLU A 46 3.88 13.32 -10.65
C GLU A 46 4.44 12.03 -10.02
N ALA A 47 5.29 11.32 -10.76
CA ALA A 47 5.89 10.05 -10.34
C ALA A 47 6.75 10.15 -9.08
N ALA A 48 7.36 11.32 -8.82
CA ALA A 48 8.22 11.52 -7.64
C ALA A 48 7.47 11.31 -6.32
N GLY A 49 6.25 11.87 -6.20
CA GLY A 49 5.45 11.73 -4.98
C GLY A 49 4.99 10.29 -4.74
N VAL A 50 4.59 9.60 -5.81
CA VAL A 50 4.15 8.19 -5.73
C VAL A 50 5.33 7.25 -5.45
N THR A 51 6.53 7.56 -5.98
CA THR A 51 7.76 6.83 -5.64
C THR A 51 8.09 6.94 -4.16
N LEU A 52 8.02 8.15 -3.59
CA LEU A 52 8.24 8.36 -2.15
C LEU A 52 7.22 7.58 -1.31
N LEU A 53 5.94 7.60 -1.69
CA LEU A 53 4.91 6.78 -1.05
C LEU A 53 5.24 5.28 -1.09
N ALA A 54 5.68 4.76 -2.24
CA ALA A 54 6.07 3.36 -2.37
C ALA A 54 7.26 3.00 -1.45
N MET A 55 8.22 3.93 -1.31
CA MET A 55 9.38 3.77 -0.40
C MET A 55 8.94 3.77 1.06
N ASP A 56 8.06 4.70 1.46
CA ASP A 56 7.50 4.75 2.82
C ASP A 56 6.78 3.43 3.16
N ILE A 57 5.95 2.93 2.24
CA ILE A 57 5.26 1.64 2.42
C ILE A 57 6.28 0.51 2.60
N ARG A 58 7.33 0.45 1.77
CA ARG A 58 8.37 -0.59 1.90
C ARG A 58 9.13 -0.49 3.22
N GLN A 59 9.41 0.73 3.68
CA GLN A 59 10.05 0.95 4.98
C GLN A 59 9.19 0.41 6.10
N VAL A 60 7.89 0.75 6.13
CA VAL A 60 6.94 0.21 7.11
C VAL A 60 6.89 -1.31 7.05
N GLN A 61 6.88 -1.91 5.86
CA GLN A 61 6.96 -3.38 5.74
C GLN A 61 8.25 -3.95 6.32
N GLY A 62 9.39 -3.25 6.16
CA GLY A 62 10.68 -3.67 6.71
C GLY A 62 10.69 -3.67 8.23
N GLU A 63 10.08 -2.66 8.86
CA GLU A 63 9.88 -2.62 10.31
C GLU A 63 8.98 -3.76 10.79
N ILE A 64 7.92 -4.08 10.05
CA ILE A 64 7.04 -5.21 10.36
C ILE A 64 7.79 -6.55 10.21
N GLU A 65 8.59 -6.71 9.15
CA GLU A 65 9.44 -7.88 8.92
C GLU A 65 10.50 -8.04 10.02
N TRP A 66 11.00 -6.94 10.58
CA TRP A 66 11.91 -6.95 11.71
C TRP A 66 11.23 -7.51 12.97
N ILE A 67 9.97 -7.12 13.23
CA ILE A 67 9.18 -7.61 14.37
C ILE A 67 8.74 -9.07 14.16
N TYR A 68 8.36 -9.44 12.93
CA TYR A 68 7.87 -10.77 12.56
C TYR A 68 8.69 -11.35 11.39
N PRO A 69 9.86 -11.97 11.66
CA PRO A 69 10.78 -12.42 10.63
C PRO A 69 10.23 -13.49 9.67
N ASP A 70 9.20 -14.24 10.07
CA ASP A 70 8.54 -15.24 9.22
C ASP A 70 7.85 -14.62 7.99
N LEU A 71 7.54 -13.32 8.05
CA LEU A 71 6.92 -12.58 6.95
C LEU A 71 7.87 -12.33 5.77
N MET A 72 9.19 -12.34 5.98
CA MET A 72 10.17 -12.09 4.90
C MET A 72 10.11 -13.13 3.75
N THR A 73 9.58 -14.32 4.04
CA THR A 73 9.44 -15.40 3.05
C THR A 73 8.09 -15.39 2.33
N GLN A 74 7.18 -14.53 2.75
CA GLN A 74 5.84 -14.45 2.19
C GLN A 74 5.86 -13.78 0.82
N ARG A 75 4.89 -14.14 -0.01
CA ARG A 75 4.61 -13.46 -1.27
C ARG A 75 3.24 -12.80 -1.19
N PRO A 76 3.05 -11.62 -1.82
CA PRO A 76 1.72 -11.06 -1.97
C PRO A 76 0.78 -12.10 -2.62
N PRO A 77 -0.47 -12.21 -2.15
CA PRO A 77 -1.41 -13.20 -2.65
C PRO A 77 -1.88 -12.92 -4.07
N ILE A 78 -1.62 -11.72 -4.59
CA ILE A 78 -2.02 -11.29 -5.93
C ILE A 78 -0.83 -10.73 -6.70
N ALA A 79 -0.82 -10.95 -8.01
CA ALA A 79 0.13 -10.30 -8.91
C ALA A 79 -0.43 -8.93 -9.32
N VAL A 80 0.18 -7.85 -8.83
CA VAL A 80 -0.21 -6.49 -9.19
C VAL A 80 0.30 -6.18 -10.61
N GLY A 81 -0.64 -5.88 -11.51
CA GLY A 81 -0.36 -5.64 -12.92
C GLY A 81 0.07 -4.21 -13.24
N MET A 82 0.34 -3.96 -14.52
CA MET A 82 0.57 -2.61 -15.04
C MET A 82 -0.68 -1.75 -14.89
N VAL A 83 -0.50 -0.44 -14.71
CA VAL A 83 -1.59 0.53 -14.59
C VAL A 83 -1.82 1.19 -15.95
N ALA A 84 -3.05 1.14 -16.46
CA ALA A 84 -3.41 1.91 -17.66
C ALA A 84 -3.74 3.37 -17.30
N ASP A 85 -3.61 4.29 -18.25
CA ASP A 85 -3.84 5.73 -18.03
C ASP A 85 -5.23 6.04 -17.44
N HIS A 86 -6.27 5.35 -17.92
CA HIS A 86 -7.64 5.53 -17.44
C HIS A 86 -7.92 4.93 -16.06
N GLU A 87 -6.97 4.17 -15.48
CA GLU A 87 -7.10 3.51 -14.18
C GLU A 87 -6.32 4.22 -13.08
N GLN A 88 -5.49 5.21 -13.41
CA GLN A 88 -4.56 5.84 -12.46
C GLN A 88 -5.26 6.34 -11.19
N ASP A 89 -6.43 6.99 -11.33
CA ASP A 89 -7.17 7.51 -10.17
C ASP A 89 -7.82 6.39 -9.35
N ALA A 90 -8.28 5.31 -9.98
CA ALA A 90 -8.76 4.13 -9.28
C ALA A 90 -7.64 3.44 -8.48
N VAL A 91 -6.42 3.41 -9.04
CA VAL A 91 -5.25 2.85 -8.35
C VAL A 91 -4.80 3.74 -7.18
N LYS A 92 -4.84 5.07 -7.31
CA LYS A 92 -4.59 5.99 -6.18
C LYS A 92 -5.57 5.76 -5.03
N ALA A 93 -6.86 5.61 -5.34
CA ALA A 93 -7.88 5.32 -4.34
C ALA A 93 -7.63 3.96 -3.66
N LEU A 94 -7.35 2.93 -4.46
CA LEU A 94 -7.02 1.59 -3.95
C LEU A 94 -5.80 1.59 -3.01
N ILE A 95 -4.71 2.27 -3.38
CA ILE A 95 -3.52 2.39 -2.51
C ILE A 95 -3.91 3.03 -1.17
N THR A 96 -4.72 4.09 -1.21
CA THR A 96 -5.20 4.78 -0.02
C THR A 96 -6.03 3.85 0.86
N ASP A 97 -6.95 3.09 0.28
CA ASP A 97 -7.81 2.14 1.01
C ASP A 97 -7.00 1.00 1.64
N LEU A 98 -6.03 0.45 0.92
CA LEU A 98 -5.15 -0.61 1.43
C LEU A 98 -4.31 -0.13 2.62
N VAL A 99 -3.69 1.05 2.51
CA VAL A 99 -2.90 1.65 3.59
C VAL A 99 -3.78 1.99 4.78
N ALA A 100 -4.94 2.61 4.57
CA ALA A 100 -5.88 2.93 5.64
C ALA A 100 -6.34 1.66 6.39
N ALA A 101 -6.65 0.60 5.65
CA ALA A 101 -7.08 -0.68 6.22
C ALA A 101 -5.95 -1.39 6.97
N ALA A 102 -4.70 -1.30 6.50
CA ALA A 102 -3.52 -1.81 7.21
C ALA A 102 -3.30 -1.03 8.53
N THR A 103 -3.38 0.29 8.48
CA THR A 103 -3.22 1.16 9.66
C THR A 103 -4.29 0.90 10.71
N ALA A 104 -5.57 0.86 10.30
CA ALA A 104 -6.68 0.61 11.20
C ALA A 104 -6.54 -0.75 11.93
N ARG A 105 -6.07 -1.79 11.23
CA ARG A 105 -5.80 -3.11 11.80
C ARG A 105 -4.60 -3.11 12.75
N GLY A 106 -3.51 -2.44 12.39
CA GLY A 106 -2.31 -2.38 13.24
C GLY A 106 -2.56 -1.69 14.57
N LEU A 107 -3.39 -0.64 14.58
CA LEU A 107 -3.83 0.03 15.80
C LEU A 107 -4.63 -0.89 16.76
N GLN A 108 -5.22 -1.97 16.26
CA GLN A 108 -6.04 -2.88 17.05
C GLN A 108 -5.24 -4.00 17.73
N ILE A 109 -4.07 -4.37 17.19
CA ILE A 109 -3.44 -5.64 17.55
C ILE A 109 -2.09 -5.51 18.26
N ASP A 110 -1.30 -4.46 18.02
CA ASP A 110 0.02 -4.33 18.65
C ASP A 110 0.50 -2.85 18.72
N PRO A 111 0.83 -2.31 19.90
CA PRO A 111 1.46 -1.00 20.04
C PRO A 111 2.78 -0.83 19.25
N ALA A 112 3.55 -1.91 19.07
CA ALA A 112 4.77 -1.88 18.26
C ALA A 112 4.45 -1.69 16.76
N LEU A 113 3.35 -2.31 16.28
CA LEU A 113 2.85 -2.08 14.92
C LEU A 113 2.28 -0.68 14.74
N SER A 114 1.61 -0.13 15.76
CA SER A 114 1.17 1.27 15.74
C SER A 114 2.33 2.24 15.58
N THR A 115 3.50 1.93 16.15
CA THR A 115 4.70 2.76 16.01
C THR A 115 5.26 2.65 14.59
N ALA A 116 5.41 1.42 14.06
CA ALA A 116 5.86 1.19 12.68
C ALA A 116 4.94 1.88 11.64
N LEU A 117 3.62 1.81 11.84
CA LEU A 117 2.62 2.44 10.97
C LEU A 117 2.55 3.97 11.15
N GLY A 118 2.89 4.48 12.33
CA GLY A 118 3.01 5.92 12.60
C GLY A 118 4.24 6.58 11.96
N LEU A 119 5.19 5.78 11.44
CA LEU A 119 6.39 6.25 10.75
C LEU A 119 6.20 6.45 9.23
N GLY A 120 5.01 6.18 8.65
CA GLY A 120 4.71 6.39 7.23
C GLY A 120 3.23 6.76 6.95
N PRO A 121 2.78 6.77 5.68
CA PRO A 121 2.78 7.90 4.75
C PRO A 121 1.76 9.00 5.13
N GLY A 122 2.06 9.84 6.11
CA GLY A 122 1.19 10.94 6.55
C GLY A 122 1.28 12.23 5.72
N HIS A 123 2.17 12.32 4.72
CA HIS A 123 2.57 13.61 4.14
C HIS A 123 2.25 13.84 2.66
N TYR A 124 1.95 12.81 1.86
CA TYR A 124 2.07 12.94 0.39
C TYR A 124 0.76 12.90 -0.41
N LEU A 125 -0.40 12.61 0.19
CA LEU A 125 -1.68 12.50 -0.54
C LEU A 125 -2.70 13.61 -0.25
N GLY A 126 -2.31 14.73 0.38
CA GLY A 126 -3.22 15.89 0.48
C GLY A 126 -2.94 16.92 1.57
N ARG A 127 -2.03 17.86 1.29
CA ARG A 127 -2.21 19.27 1.67
C ARG A 127 -2.11 20.13 0.41
N GLY A 128 -3.14 20.01 -0.43
CA GLY A 128 -3.46 21.07 -1.38
C GLY A 128 -4.04 22.26 -0.62
N SER A 129 -3.28 23.35 -0.58
CA SER A 129 -3.76 24.73 -0.47
C SER A 129 -4.79 25.07 0.62
N THR A 130 -4.31 25.52 1.78
CA THR A 130 -4.94 26.66 2.46
C THR A 130 -4.01 27.86 2.32
N ARG A 131 -4.38 28.78 1.43
CA ARG A 131 -4.08 30.20 1.62
C ARG A 131 -4.89 30.71 2.80
#